data_AF-A0AAD9XQU9-F1
#
_entry.id   AF-A0AAD9XQU9-F1
#
_cell.length_a   1.000
_cell.length_b   1.000
_cell.length_c   1.000
_cell.angle_alpha   90.00
_cell.angle_beta   90.00
_cell.angle_gamma   90.00
#
_symmetry.space_group_name_H-M   'P 1'
#
loop_
_entity.id
_entity.type
_entity.pdbx_description
1 polymer ?
#
loop_
_entity_poly.entity_id
_entity_poly.type
_entity_poly.pdbx_seq_one_letter_code
_entity_poly.pdbx_strand_id
1 'polypeptide(L)'
;MDMGHEKVRKFLSIFRCKSLFRKKQRRLHKHASMTSDPYVSVCLAGATVAQTRIIGNCEDPLWDEHFCVPVAHPVANVMFHVKDNDVVGADLIGIVEIPAEKISSGNEISDWFPIVGDSSLNLQPQLRLSIRFRPVEENPQYEGGVGSIGVPDTYFPLRKGGNVTLYQDAHVPDCKLPEILLDNGKVFEHGKCWEDICHSIVEARHLIYIIGWSVFHPVKLLREPTKPLPAGGELSLGDLLKHKSQQGVCVVLLIWDDKTSHDKLLIKTEGVMQTHDEETRKFFQDSDVHCVLAPRYASNKLSVVKQQSRLLELCLRIIRSVCLLTLKHLETTVK
;
A
#
# COMPACT_ATOMS: atom_id res chain seq x y z
N MET A 1 -3.73 32.41 33.94
CA MET A 1 -3.12 33.75 33.83
C MET A 1 -1.73 33.57 33.28
N ASP A 2 -1.60 33.98 32.02
CA ASP A 2 -0.46 33.79 31.14
C ASP A 2 0.82 34.45 31.64
N MET A 3 1.93 33.70 31.67
CA MET A 3 3.28 34.23 31.63
C MET A 3 4.22 33.20 30.99
N GLY A 4 4.19 33.14 29.66
CA GLY A 4 5.14 32.34 28.88
C GLY A 4 5.45 32.89 27.49
N HIS A 5 4.89 34.05 27.11
CA HIS A 5 4.89 34.54 25.73
C HIS A 5 5.74 35.79 25.46
N GLU A 6 6.56 36.26 26.41
CA GLU A 6 7.35 37.51 26.25
C GLU A 6 8.86 37.35 26.00
N LYS A 7 9.42 36.13 25.97
CA LYS A 7 10.87 35.94 25.71
C LYS A 7 11.27 35.66 24.26
N VAL A 8 10.32 35.55 23.33
CA VAL A 8 10.61 35.32 21.90
C VAL A 8 10.54 36.61 21.04
N ARG A 9 10.08 37.73 21.61
CA ARG A 9 9.90 38.99 20.85
C ARG A 9 11.07 39.98 20.94
N LYS A 10 12.23 39.60 21.52
CA LYS A 10 13.37 40.52 21.74
C LYS A 10 14.69 40.12 21.08
N PHE A 11 14.67 39.21 20.10
CA PHE A 11 15.88 38.79 19.36
C PHE A 11 15.87 39.14 17.86
N LEU A 12 14.92 39.95 17.37
CA LEU A 12 14.79 40.30 15.95
C LEU A 12 14.82 41.81 15.66
N SER A 13 15.50 42.61 16.48
CA SER A 13 15.60 44.06 16.26
C SER A 13 17.01 44.63 16.41
N ILE A 14 18.04 43.97 15.88
CA ILE A 14 19.36 44.59 15.65
C ILE A 14 19.92 44.04 14.32
N PHE A 15 20.53 44.93 13.53
CA PHE A 15 21.09 44.75 12.18
C PHE A 15 20.20 45.16 10.99
N ARG A 16 19.86 46.45 10.95
CA ARG A 16 19.89 47.22 9.71
C ARG A 16 21.36 47.48 9.35
N CYS A 17 21.84 46.95 8.23
CA CYS A 17 22.92 47.57 7.49
C CYS A 17 22.75 47.33 5.99
N LYS A 18 22.65 48.44 5.24
CA LYS A 18 22.64 48.49 3.79
C LYS A 18 24.07 48.25 3.29
N SER A 19 24.29 47.40 2.28
CA SER A 19 24.93 47.86 1.03
C SER A 19 24.93 46.82 -0.09
N LEU A 20 24.66 47.33 -1.30
CA LEU A 20 25.28 47.03 -2.59
C LEU A 20 25.18 45.60 -3.17
N PHE A 21 24.05 45.33 -3.84
CA PHE A 21 24.03 44.39 -4.97
C PHE A 21 23.70 45.09 -6.30
N ARG A 22 24.79 45.29 -7.03
CA ARG A 22 24.98 45.40 -8.49
C ARG A 22 23.73 45.10 -9.35
N LYS A 23 23.26 46.13 -10.09
CA LYS A 23 22.29 46.00 -11.18
C LYS A 23 22.80 44.99 -12.22
N LYS A 24 22.12 43.84 -12.33
CA LYS A 24 22.17 42.98 -13.51
C LYS A 24 20.75 42.89 -14.03
N GLN A 25 20.54 43.35 -15.26
CA GLN A 25 19.25 43.40 -15.97
C GLN A 25 18.46 42.10 -15.73
N ARG A 26 17.34 42.20 -15.01
CA ARG A 26 16.31 41.16 -15.04
C ARG A 26 15.66 41.26 -16.41
N ARG A 27 15.95 40.27 -17.26
CA ARG A 27 15.10 39.95 -18.41
C ARG A 27 13.69 39.79 -17.87
N LEU A 28 12.75 40.48 -18.50
CA LEU A 28 11.31 40.35 -18.29
C LEU A 28 10.94 38.88 -18.58
N HIS A 29 11.00 38.01 -17.58
CA HIS A 29 10.27 36.75 -17.64
C HIS A 29 8.81 37.12 -17.47
N LYS A 30 8.06 37.00 -18.57
CA LYS A 30 6.59 36.95 -18.59
C LYS A 30 6.15 36.18 -17.34
N HIS A 31 5.30 36.80 -16.52
CA HIS A 31 4.52 36.08 -15.53
C HIS A 31 3.81 34.94 -16.28
N ALA A 32 4.27 33.70 -16.08
CA ALA A 32 3.42 32.56 -16.33
C ALA A 32 2.29 32.72 -15.31
N SER A 33 1.08 32.97 -15.81
CA SER A 33 -0.13 32.95 -14.99
C SER A 33 -0.17 31.57 -14.33
N MET A 34 -0.01 31.50 -13.01
CA MET A 34 -0.26 30.25 -12.29
C MET A 34 -1.77 30.08 -12.32
N THR A 35 -2.25 29.17 -13.17
CA THR A 35 -3.66 28.85 -13.32
C THR A 35 -3.99 27.62 -12.46
N SER A 36 -5.27 27.25 -12.38
CA SER A 36 -5.71 26.13 -11.57
C SER A 36 -5.05 24.80 -11.95
N ASP A 37 -4.87 23.92 -10.97
CA ASP A 37 -4.44 22.53 -11.08
C ASP A 37 -5.65 21.58 -10.88
N PRO A 38 -6.61 21.52 -11.82
CA PRO A 38 -7.89 20.89 -11.57
C PRO A 38 -7.85 19.36 -11.56
N TYR A 39 -8.75 18.78 -10.76
CA TYR A 39 -9.09 17.36 -10.75
C TYR A 39 -10.54 17.14 -10.31
N VAL A 40 -11.06 15.95 -10.59
CA VAL A 40 -12.43 15.56 -10.19
C VAL A 40 -12.38 14.42 -9.19
N SER A 41 -13.15 14.56 -8.10
CA SER A 41 -13.43 13.49 -7.14
C SER A 41 -14.87 12.99 -7.31
N VAL A 42 -15.06 11.69 -7.49
CA VAL A 42 -16.39 11.07 -7.48
C VAL A 42 -16.72 10.68 -6.04
N CYS A 43 -17.83 11.19 -5.51
CA CYS A 43 -18.24 11.03 -4.13
C CYS A 43 -19.62 10.36 -4.05
N LEU A 44 -19.73 9.36 -3.17
CA LEU A 44 -20.97 8.66 -2.83
C LEU A 44 -21.11 8.66 -1.30
N ALA A 45 -22.23 9.16 -0.77
CA ALA A 45 -22.48 9.25 0.69
C ALA A 45 -21.31 9.89 1.48
N GLY A 46 -20.64 10.90 0.90
CA GLY A 46 -19.48 11.58 1.51
C GLY A 46 -18.14 10.83 1.38
N ALA A 47 -18.12 9.61 0.84
CA ALA A 47 -16.89 8.87 0.55
C ALA A 47 -16.42 9.14 -0.89
N THR A 48 -15.15 9.50 -1.06
CA THR A 48 -14.52 9.58 -2.39
C THR A 48 -14.21 8.18 -2.89
N VAL A 49 -14.86 7.77 -3.98
CA VAL A 49 -14.77 6.41 -4.55
C VAL A 49 -13.88 6.34 -5.80
N ALA A 50 -13.68 7.48 -6.48
CA ALA A 50 -12.72 7.61 -7.58
C ALA A 50 -12.18 9.04 -7.64
N GLN A 51 -11.00 9.21 -8.23
CA GLN A 51 -10.37 10.51 -8.42
C GLN A 51 -9.50 10.48 -9.68
N THR A 52 -9.61 11.52 -10.50
CA THR A 52 -8.76 11.70 -11.68
C THR A 52 -7.34 12.08 -11.30
N ARG A 53 -6.42 12.06 -12.28
CA ARG A 53 -5.14 12.78 -12.13
C ARG A 53 -5.37 14.28 -12.01
N ILE A 54 -4.41 14.95 -11.38
CA ILE A 54 -4.31 16.40 -11.34
C ILE A 54 -3.63 16.84 -12.63
N ILE A 55 -4.26 17.77 -13.35
CA ILE A 55 -3.66 18.40 -14.54
C ILE A 55 -3.23 19.80 -14.12
N GLY A 56 -1.93 20.08 -14.19
CA GLY A 56 -1.41 21.35 -13.70
C GLY A 56 -1.60 22.50 -14.69
N ASN A 57 -1.87 23.70 -14.17
CA ASN A 57 -2.01 24.97 -14.89
C ASN A 57 -2.89 24.88 -16.15
N CYS A 58 -4.11 24.34 -16.00
CA CYS A 58 -5.04 24.11 -17.09
C CYS A 58 -6.47 24.51 -16.70
N GLU A 59 -7.06 25.46 -17.43
CA GLU A 59 -8.44 25.94 -17.18
C GLU A 59 -9.49 25.12 -17.95
N ASP A 60 -9.08 24.35 -18.96
CA ASP A 60 -9.93 23.43 -19.75
C ASP A 60 -9.31 22.01 -19.76
N PRO A 61 -9.34 21.32 -18.61
CA PRO A 61 -8.67 20.03 -18.43
C PRO A 61 -9.38 18.89 -19.17
N LEU A 62 -8.59 18.11 -19.93
CA LEU A 62 -9.02 16.85 -20.53
C LEU A 62 -8.38 15.66 -19.79
N TRP A 63 -9.16 14.99 -18.94
CA TRP A 63 -8.68 13.82 -18.19
C TRP A 63 -8.71 12.53 -19.02
N ASP A 64 -9.81 12.27 -19.73
CA ASP A 64 -10.07 11.03 -20.47
C ASP A 64 -9.78 9.77 -19.64
N GLU A 65 -10.24 9.77 -18.39
CA GLU A 65 -10.07 8.65 -17.45
C GLU A 65 -11.37 7.85 -17.29
N HIS A 66 -11.22 6.53 -17.31
CA HIS A 66 -12.32 5.59 -17.10
C HIS A 66 -12.15 4.86 -15.77
N PHE A 67 -13.22 4.78 -14.98
CA PHE A 67 -13.24 4.08 -13.70
C PHE A 67 -14.32 3.01 -13.68
N CYS A 68 -13.97 1.82 -13.19
CA CYS A 68 -14.93 0.79 -12.81
C CYS A 68 -14.92 0.68 -11.28
N VAL A 69 -15.96 1.19 -10.63
CA VAL A 69 -16.00 1.32 -9.18
C VAL A 69 -17.07 0.38 -8.62
N PRO A 70 -16.69 -0.61 -7.79
CA PRO A 70 -17.65 -1.37 -7.00
C PRO A 70 -18.39 -0.44 -6.03
N VAL A 71 -19.71 -0.44 -6.07
CA VAL A 71 -20.56 0.43 -5.24
C VAL A 71 -21.54 -0.38 -4.42
N ALA A 72 -21.73 0.02 -3.16
CA ALA A 72 -22.71 -0.53 -2.23
C ALA A 72 -23.27 0.58 -1.32
N HIS A 73 -23.52 1.76 -1.89
CA HIS A 73 -23.88 2.97 -1.14
C HIS A 73 -25.36 3.31 -1.36
N PRO A 74 -26.14 3.56 -0.29
CA PRO A 74 -27.49 4.09 -0.41
C PRO A 74 -27.41 5.61 -0.67
N VAL A 75 -27.53 6.03 -1.92
CA VAL A 75 -27.39 7.44 -2.31
C VAL A 75 -28.54 7.90 -3.21
N ALA A 76 -28.95 9.15 -3.05
CA ALA A 76 -29.86 9.81 -3.98
C ALA A 76 -29.13 10.40 -5.20
N ASN A 77 -27.87 10.82 -5.01
CA ASN A 77 -27.07 11.48 -6.04
C ASN A 77 -25.64 10.91 -6.07
N VAL A 78 -25.07 10.82 -7.27
CA VAL A 78 -23.63 10.70 -7.50
C VAL A 78 -23.06 12.09 -7.66
N MET A 79 -22.10 12.45 -6.80
CA MET A 79 -21.53 13.81 -6.77
C MET A 79 -20.14 13.82 -7.39
N PHE A 80 -19.90 14.71 -8.34
CA PHE A 80 -18.59 14.94 -8.93
C PHE A 80 -18.08 16.30 -8.45
N HIS A 81 -17.11 16.28 -7.56
CA HIS A 81 -16.50 17.49 -7.00
C HIS A 81 -15.32 17.89 -7.89
N VAL A 82 -15.46 19.02 -8.57
CA VAL A 82 -14.37 19.64 -9.32
C VAL A 82 -13.59 20.51 -8.35
N LYS A 83 -12.28 20.25 -8.24
CA LYS A 83 -11.41 20.88 -7.25
C LYS A 83 -10.13 21.38 -7.89
N ASP A 84 -9.57 22.43 -7.31
CA ASP A 84 -8.22 22.88 -7.56
C ASP A 84 -7.26 22.24 -6.54
N ASN A 85 -6.05 21.90 -6.95
CA ASN A 85 -5.04 21.33 -6.07
C ASN A 85 -3.95 22.36 -5.76
N ASP A 86 -4.24 23.28 -4.84
CA ASP A 86 -3.30 24.30 -4.39
C ASP A 86 -2.27 23.79 -3.39
N VAL A 87 -1.18 24.54 -3.26
CA VAL A 87 -0.08 24.25 -2.32
C VAL A 87 -0.54 24.19 -0.86
N VAL A 88 -1.62 24.89 -0.51
CA VAL A 88 -2.14 25.01 0.87
C VAL A 88 -3.33 24.08 1.14
N GLY A 89 -3.84 23.38 0.14
CA GLY A 89 -5.01 22.52 0.26
C GLY A 89 -5.78 22.45 -1.05
N ALA A 90 -6.75 21.55 -1.13
CA ALA A 90 -7.60 21.48 -2.30
C ALA A 90 -8.83 22.38 -2.13
N ASP A 91 -9.02 23.33 -3.04
CA ASP A 91 -10.16 24.25 -3.06
C ASP A 91 -11.28 23.70 -3.95
N LEU A 92 -12.54 23.82 -3.50
CA LEU A 92 -13.69 23.33 -4.25
C LEU A 92 -14.11 24.37 -5.30
N ILE A 93 -14.05 24.01 -6.57
CA ILE A 93 -14.52 24.85 -7.69
C ILE A 93 -16.04 24.73 -7.83
N GLY A 94 -16.55 23.50 -7.76
CA GLY A 94 -17.99 23.25 -7.82
C GLY A 94 -18.33 21.76 -7.87
N ILE A 95 -19.62 21.47 -7.98
CA ILE A 95 -20.18 20.13 -7.90
C ILE A 95 -21.11 19.90 -9.09
N VAL A 96 -21.01 18.72 -9.69
CA VAL A 96 -22.03 18.17 -10.58
C VAL A 96 -22.75 17.06 -9.85
N GLU A 97 -24.09 17.13 -9.81
CA GLU A 97 -24.93 16.12 -9.18
C GLU A 97 -25.72 15.34 -10.24
N ILE A 98 -25.56 14.01 -10.22
CA ILE A 98 -26.33 13.10 -11.07
C ILE A 98 -27.29 12.32 -10.18
N PRO A 99 -28.62 12.47 -10.33
CA PRO A 99 -29.59 11.66 -9.59
C PRO A 99 -29.39 10.18 -9.89
N ALA A 100 -29.30 9.36 -8.84
CA ALA A 100 -29.12 7.92 -8.94
C ALA A 100 -30.28 7.26 -9.73
N GLU A 101 -31.48 7.81 -9.64
CA GLU A 101 -32.66 7.37 -10.40
C GLU A 101 -32.44 7.44 -11.93
N LYS A 102 -31.65 8.40 -12.43
CA LYS A 102 -31.37 8.50 -13.87
C LYS A 102 -30.51 7.36 -14.40
N ILE A 103 -29.65 6.81 -13.54
CA ILE A 103 -28.70 5.76 -13.91
C ILE A 103 -29.13 4.38 -13.41
N SER A 104 -30.08 4.30 -12.46
CA SER A 104 -30.53 3.04 -11.86
C SER A 104 -31.10 2.03 -12.86
N SER A 105 -31.65 2.54 -13.98
CA SER A 105 -32.14 1.71 -15.09
C SER A 105 -31.05 0.97 -15.89
N GLY A 106 -29.77 1.21 -15.59
CA GLY A 106 -28.64 0.59 -16.29
C GLY A 106 -28.25 1.28 -17.61
N ASN A 107 -29.02 2.28 -18.04
CA ASN A 107 -28.70 3.07 -19.23
C ASN A 107 -27.46 3.94 -19.00
N GLU A 108 -26.65 4.09 -20.05
CA GLU A 108 -25.54 5.04 -20.03
C GLU A 108 -26.07 6.44 -20.29
N ILE A 109 -25.67 7.37 -19.43
CA ILE A 109 -25.82 8.80 -19.70
C ILE A 109 -24.45 9.34 -20.11
N SER A 110 -24.43 10.16 -21.16
CA SER A 110 -23.20 10.77 -21.69
C SER A 110 -23.53 12.17 -22.17
N ASP A 111 -23.17 13.19 -21.38
CA ASP A 111 -23.55 14.57 -21.68
C ASP A 111 -22.62 15.58 -20.98
N TRP A 112 -22.85 16.87 -21.26
CA TRP A 112 -22.31 18.01 -20.54
C TRP A 112 -23.24 18.39 -19.40
N PHE A 113 -22.69 18.45 -18.19
CA PHE A 113 -23.43 18.80 -16.99
C PHE A 113 -22.90 20.11 -16.38
N PRO A 114 -23.78 21.04 -16.00
CA PRO A 114 -23.36 22.30 -15.41
C PRO A 114 -22.70 22.08 -14.05
N ILE A 115 -21.56 22.70 -13.83
CA ILE A 115 -20.86 22.70 -12.54
C ILE A 115 -21.48 23.79 -11.68
N VAL A 116 -22.09 23.40 -10.56
CA VAL A 116 -22.70 24.31 -9.59
C VAL A 116 -21.68 24.63 -8.50
N GLY A 117 -21.34 25.91 -8.33
CA GLY A 117 -20.42 26.38 -7.30
C GLY A 117 -20.71 27.83 -6.92
N ASP A 118 -19.98 28.35 -5.92
CA ASP A 118 -20.13 29.72 -5.39
C ASP A 118 -19.58 30.81 -6.33
N SER A 119 -19.52 30.55 -7.64
CA SER A 119 -18.92 31.48 -8.59
C SER A 119 -19.83 32.68 -8.83
N SER A 120 -19.28 33.86 -8.52
CA SER A 120 -19.85 35.19 -8.78
C SER A 120 -19.65 35.67 -10.23
N LEU A 121 -19.19 34.80 -11.12
CA LEU A 121 -18.90 35.10 -12.53
C LEU A 121 -19.99 34.56 -13.46
N ASN A 122 -20.33 35.33 -14.50
CA ASN A 122 -21.32 34.98 -15.54
C ASN A 122 -20.91 33.81 -16.48
N LEU A 123 -19.96 32.96 -16.06
CA LEU A 123 -19.54 31.79 -16.81
C LEU A 123 -20.31 30.58 -16.28
N GLN A 124 -20.82 29.74 -17.19
CA GLN A 124 -21.47 28.47 -16.85
C GLN A 124 -20.50 27.32 -17.17
N PRO A 125 -19.57 26.99 -16.25
CA PRO A 125 -18.65 25.88 -16.45
C PRO A 125 -19.43 24.56 -16.54
N GLN A 126 -18.97 23.65 -17.40
CA GLN A 126 -19.59 22.35 -17.63
C GLN A 126 -18.57 21.22 -17.55
N LEU A 127 -18.98 20.07 -17.04
CA LEU A 127 -18.21 18.83 -17.00
C LEU A 127 -18.84 17.83 -17.96
N ARG A 128 -18.07 17.34 -18.93
CA ARG A 128 -18.48 16.20 -19.75
C ARG A 128 -18.18 14.91 -19.02
N LEU A 129 -19.17 14.04 -18.86
CA LEU A 129 -19.00 12.73 -18.25
C LEU A 129 -19.89 11.67 -18.91
N SER A 130 -19.44 10.42 -18.85
CA SER A 130 -20.22 9.23 -19.21
C SER A 130 -20.33 8.34 -17.97
N ILE A 131 -21.54 7.95 -17.59
CA ILE A 131 -21.77 7.07 -16.44
C ILE A 131 -22.85 6.04 -16.75
N ARG A 132 -22.56 4.79 -16.37
CA ARG A 132 -23.47 3.65 -16.45
C ARG A 132 -23.42 2.91 -15.13
N PHE A 133 -24.57 2.66 -14.53
CA PHE A 133 -24.69 1.74 -13.40
C PHE A 133 -24.90 0.31 -13.93
N ARG A 134 -24.31 -0.68 -13.27
CA ARG A 134 -24.54 -2.10 -13.58
C ARG A 134 -24.98 -2.79 -12.28
N PRO A 135 -26.24 -3.26 -12.20
CA PRO A 135 -26.69 -4.07 -11.07
C PRO A 135 -25.81 -5.31 -10.91
N VAL A 136 -25.63 -5.77 -9.67
CA VAL A 136 -24.79 -6.94 -9.38
C VAL A 136 -25.42 -8.22 -9.95
N GLU A 137 -26.75 -8.25 -10.01
CA GLU A 137 -27.58 -9.35 -10.51
C GLU A 137 -27.38 -9.57 -12.02
N GLU A 138 -27.04 -8.53 -12.76
CA GLU A 138 -26.80 -8.57 -14.20
C GLU A 138 -25.32 -8.76 -14.56
N ASN A 139 -24.43 -8.87 -13.56
CA ASN A 139 -23.01 -9.05 -13.81
C ASN A 139 -22.68 -10.54 -14.00
N PRO A 140 -22.27 -10.96 -15.22
CA PRO A 140 -21.98 -12.37 -15.52
C PRO A 140 -20.87 -12.97 -14.64
N GLN A 141 -20.05 -12.12 -14.01
CA GLN A 141 -19.01 -12.56 -13.07
C GLN A 141 -19.58 -13.25 -11.82
N TYR A 142 -20.83 -12.98 -11.46
CA TYR A 142 -21.46 -13.48 -10.23
C TYR A 142 -22.53 -14.56 -10.47
N GLU A 143 -22.90 -14.85 -11.72
CA GLU A 143 -23.95 -15.83 -12.05
C GLU A 143 -23.55 -17.29 -11.79
N GLY A 144 -22.26 -17.63 -11.90
CA GLY A 144 -21.78 -19.02 -12.00
C GLY A 144 -21.05 -19.60 -10.78
N GLY A 145 -21.01 -18.89 -9.65
CA GLY A 145 -20.17 -19.28 -8.51
C GLY A 145 -18.66 -19.20 -8.80
N VAL A 146 -17.85 -19.94 -8.05
CA VAL A 146 -16.38 -19.87 -8.14
C VAL A 146 -15.86 -20.66 -9.35
N GLY A 147 -14.94 -20.09 -10.13
CA GLY A 147 -13.79 -20.88 -10.62
C GLY A 147 -13.37 -20.85 -12.10
N SER A 148 -14.01 -20.11 -13.00
CA SER A 148 -13.61 -20.17 -14.43
C SER A 148 -12.71 -19.02 -14.88
N ILE A 149 -12.98 -17.77 -14.47
CA ILE A 149 -12.39 -16.56 -15.09
C ILE A 149 -11.40 -15.81 -14.17
N GLY A 150 -11.44 -16.05 -12.85
CA GLY A 150 -10.61 -15.31 -11.88
C GLY A 150 -11.07 -13.86 -11.68
N VAL A 151 -10.38 -13.11 -10.83
CA VAL A 151 -10.71 -11.69 -10.60
C VAL A 151 -10.17 -10.86 -11.77
N PRO A 152 -11.03 -10.11 -12.51
CA PRO A 152 -10.61 -9.29 -13.65
C PRO A 152 -9.74 -8.10 -13.21
N ASP A 153 -9.04 -7.49 -14.18
CA ASP A 153 -8.28 -6.24 -13.99
C ASP A 153 -7.27 -6.26 -12.84
N THR A 154 -6.76 -7.45 -12.52
CA THR A 154 -5.73 -7.65 -11.50
C THR A 154 -4.34 -7.71 -12.13
N TYR A 155 -3.33 -7.24 -11.39
CA TYR A 155 -1.94 -7.27 -11.85
C TYR A 155 -1.42 -8.71 -12.09
N PHE A 156 -1.91 -9.68 -11.32
CA PHE A 156 -1.57 -11.09 -11.48
C PHE A 156 -2.80 -11.89 -11.95
N PRO A 157 -2.76 -12.50 -13.14
CA PRO A 157 -3.88 -13.27 -13.66
C PRO A 157 -4.04 -14.61 -12.92
N LEU A 158 -5.23 -15.21 -13.05
CA LEU A 158 -5.51 -16.56 -12.55
C LEU A 158 -4.55 -17.58 -13.15
N ARG A 159 -3.91 -18.38 -12.29
CA ARG A 159 -3.04 -19.51 -12.69
C ARG A 159 -3.71 -20.82 -12.33
N LYS A 160 -3.69 -21.77 -13.26
CA LYS A 160 -4.21 -23.13 -13.07
C LYS A 160 -3.06 -24.10 -12.80
N GLY A 161 -3.37 -25.22 -12.14
CA GLY A 161 -2.37 -26.24 -11.79
C GLY A 161 -1.48 -25.89 -10.60
N GLY A 162 -1.84 -24.87 -9.81
CA GLY A 162 -1.18 -24.59 -8.54
C GLY A 162 -1.61 -25.60 -7.46
N ASN A 163 -0.67 -25.96 -6.58
CA ASN A 163 -0.97 -26.66 -5.34
C ASN A 163 -0.93 -25.64 -4.18
N VAL A 164 -1.91 -25.71 -3.28
CA VAL A 164 -2.01 -24.80 -2.13
C VAL A 164 -2.07 -25.64 -0.87
N THR A 165 -1.07 -25.47 -0.02
CA THR A 165 -1.08 -26.03 1.35
C THR A 165 -1.68 -25.00 2.29
N LEU A 166 -2.70 -25.41 3.04
CA LEU A 166 -3.34 -24.56 4.05
C LEU A 166 -2.67 -24.80 5.40
N TYR A 167 -2.23 -23.72 6.04
CA TYR A 167 -1.60 -23.76 7.35
C TYR A 167 -2.54 -23.19 8.41
N GLN A 168 -2.84 -24.01 9.40
CA GLN A 168 -3.44 -23.56 10.65
C GLN A 168 -2.31 -23.30 11.65
N ASP A 169 -2.17 -22.05 12.07
CA ASP A 169 -1.10 -21.60 12.96
C ASP A 169 0.33 -21.87 12.42
N ALA A 170 1.34 -21.59 13.25
CA ALA A 170 2.74 -21.84 12.92
C ALA A 170 3.10 -23.34 12.98
N HIS A 171 2.49 -24.06 13.91
CA HIS A 171 2.69 -25.47 14.18
C HIS A 171 1.45 -26.05 14.85
N VAL A 172 1.09 -27.28 14.47
CA VAL A 172 0.02 -28.04 15.10
C VAL A 172 0.61 -29.38 15.55
N PRO A 173 0.52 -29.73 16.84
CA PRO A 173 0.97 -31.03 17.32
C PRO A 173 0.12 -32.17 16.77
N ASP A 174 0.73 -33.34 16.62
CA ASP A 174 0.04 -34.53 16.11
C ASP A 174 -1.12 -34.94 17.02
N CYS A 175 -2.18 -35.47 16.40
CA CYS A 175 -3.37 -35.97 17.08
C CYS A 175 -4.16 -34.94 17.90
N LYS A 176 -3.96 -33.63 17.69
CA LYS A 176 -4.72 -32.56 18.37
C LYS A 176 -5.96 -32.10 17.62
N LEU A 177 -5.97 -32.26 16.30
CA LEU A 177 -7.08 -31.86 15.45
C LEU A 177 -7.93 -33.08 15.07
N PRO A 178 -9.25 -32.90 14.89
CA PRO A 178 -10.13 -33.98 14.47
C PRO A 178 -9.81 -34.41 13.04
N GLU A 179 -10.09 -35.67 12.73
CA GLU A 179 -10.04 -36.16 11.36
C GLU A 179 -11.12 -35.49 10.51
N ILE A 180 -10.72 -34.90 9.39
CA ILE A 180 -11.63 -34.26 8.44
C ILE A 180 -11.65 -35.13 7.17
N LEU A 181 -12.79 -35.77 6.91
CA LEU A 181 -12.99 -36.56 5.71
C LEU A 181 -13.22 -35.65 4.50
N LEU A 182 -12.45 -35.90 3.45
CA LEU A 182 -12.56 -35.27 2.14
C LEU A 182 -13.23 -36.23 1.15
N ASP A 183 -13.55 -35.70 -0.02
CA ASP A 183 -14.02 -36.50 -1.14
C ASP A 183 -13.07 -37.65 -1.46
N ASN A 184 -13.63 -38.76 -1.96
CA ASN A 184 -12.92 -40.01 -2.25
C ASN A 184 -12.32 -40.70 -1.00
N GLY A 185 -12.87 -40.43 0.19
CA GLY A 185 -12.47 -41.13 1.42
C GLY A 185 -11.05 -40.78 1.91
N LYS A 186 -10.48 -39.68 1.43
CA LYS A 186 -9.19 -39.17 1.91
C LYS A 186 -9.40 -38.45 3.24
N VAL A 187 -8.42 -38.54 4.13
CA VAL A 187 -8.38 -37.73 5.35
C VAL A 187 -7.54 -36.49 5.06
N PHE A 188 -8.00 -35.31 5.49
CA PHE A 188 -7.25 -34.07 5.38
C PHE A 188 -5.98 -34.14 6.22
N GLU A 189 -4.84 -33.87 5.59
CA GLU A 189 -3.55 -33.78 6.27
C GLU A 189 -3.27 -32.34 6.67
N HIS A 190 -3.09 -32.10 7.98
CA HIS A 190 -2.76 -30.78 8.49
C HIS A 190 -1.28 -30.45 8.24
N GLY A 191 -1.02 -29.37 7.48
CA GLY A 191 0.34 -28.88 7.24
C GLY A 191 0.95 -28.17 8.45
N LYS A 192 2.28 -28.16 8.55
CA LYS A 192 3.03 -27.51 9.64
C LYS A 192 3.89 -26.39 9.06
N CYS A 193 3.39 -25.15 9.17
CA CYS A 193 3.93 -23.97 8.47
C CYS A 193 5.42 -23.75 8.71
N TRP A 194 5.85 -23.64 9.97
CA TRP A 194 7.25 -23.33 10.29
C TRP A 194 8.19 -24.50 10.01
N GLU A 195 7.69 -25.74 10.06
CA GLU A 195 8.44 -26.92 9.67
C GLU A 195 8.70 -26.92 8.16
N ASP A 196 7.66 -26.71 7.35
CA ASP A 196 7.80 -26.64 5.89
C ASP A 196 8.66 -25.44 5.45
N ILE A 197 8.54 -24.27 6.10
CA ILE A 197 9.42 -23.11 5.88
C ILE A 197 10.87 -23.48 6.18
N CYS A 198 11.14 -24.15 7.31
CA CYS A 198 12.48 -24.56 7.68
C CYS A 198 13.09 -25.52 6.65
N HIS A 199 12.35 -26.57 6.27
CA HIS A 199 12.77 -27.51 5.23
C HIS A 199 13.07 -26.79 3.91
N SER A 200 12.18 -25.89 3.50
CA SER A 200 12.34 -25.18 2.24
C SER A 200 13.59 -24.25 2.25
N ILE A 201 13.90 -23.61 3.38
CA ILE A 201 15.13 -22.80 3.53
C ILE A 201 16.38 -23.69 3.47
N VAL A 202 16.36 -24.84 4.16
CA VAL A 202 17.50 -25.76 4.19
C VAL A 202 17.79 -26.33 2.80
N GLU A 203 16.74 -26.70 2.07
CA GLU A 203 16.84 -27.30 0.73
C GLU A 203 17.14 -26.30 -0.38
N ALA A 204 16.97 -24.99 -0.14
CA ALA A 204 17.24 -23.96 -1.13
C ALA A 204 18.69 -23.98 -1.61
N ARG A 205 18.88 -23.91 -2.94
CA ARG A 205 20.20 -23.97 -3.60
C ARG A 205 20.65 -22.68 -4.27
N HIS A 206 19.73 -21.76 -4.56
CA HIS A 206 20.02 -20.60 -5.39
C HIS A 206 19.61 -19.27 -4.76
N LEU A 207 18.36 -19.17 -4.31
CA LEU A 207 17.80 -17.91 -3.82
C LEU A 207 16.88 -18.14 -2.63
N ILE A 208 17.07 -17.35 -1.59
CA ILE A 208 16.15 -17.17 -0.47
C ILE A 208 15.75 -15.70 -0.44
N TYR A 209 14.46 -15.42 -0.65
CA TYR A 209 13.92 -14.07 -0.59
C TYR A 209 12.84 -13.95 0.48
N ILE A 210 13.06 -13.05 1.44
CA ILE A 210 12.19 -12.84 2.60
C ILE A 210 11.75 -11.39 2.64
N ILE A 211 10.43 -11.16 2.66
CA ILE A 211 9.85 -9.86 2.92
C ILE A 211 9.00 -9.96 4.18
N GLY A 212 9.24 -9.06 5.13
CA GLY A 212 8.54 -9.08 6.41
C GLY A 212 8.42 -7.70 7.04
N TRP A 213 7.36 -7.54 7.81
CA TRP A 213 7.19 -6.38 8.69
C TRP A 213 8.27 -6.30 9.76
N SER A 214 8.52 -7.44 10.39
CA SER A 214 9.52 -7.64 11.41
C SER A 214 10.03 -9.07 11.21
N VAL A 215 11.35 -9.21 11.24
CA VAL A 215 12.02 -10.50 11.23
C VAL A 215 12.82 -10.53 12.52
N PHE A 216 12.67 -11.57 13.31
CA PHE A 216 13.40 -11.73 14.56
C PHE A 216 14.43 -12.84 14.40
N HIS A 217 15.68 -12.46 14.14
CA HIS A 217 16.75 -13.41 13.82
C HIS A 217 17.00 -14.52 14.88
N PRO A 218 16.77 -14.32 16.21
CA PRO A 218 16.95 -15.39 17.21
C PRO A 218 15.85 -16.45 17.21
N VAL A 219 14.75 -16.27 16.48
CA VAL A 219 13.63 -17.22 16.51
C VAL A 219 14.06 -18.59 16.00
N LYS A 220 13.64 -19.65 16.69
CA LYS A 220 13.72 -21.02 16.20
C LYS A 220 12.41 -21.41 15.54
N LEU A 221 12.48 -21.77 14.25
CA LEU A 221 11.34 -22.24 13.48
C LEU A 221 10.84 -23.59 13.97
N LEU A 222 11.78 -24.48 14.30
CA LEU A 222 11.47 -25.82 14.81
C LEU A 222 11.75 -25.89 16.30
N ARG A 223 10.68 -26.20 17.05
CA ARG A 223 10.71 -26.38 18.51
C ARG A 223 10.35 -27.82 18.89
N GLU A 224 9.44 -28.42 18.12
CA GLU A 224 8.98 -29.79 18.25
C GLU A 224 9.04 -30.43 16.85
N PRO A 225 10.19 -30.96 16.41
CA PRO A 225 10.34 -31.53 15.08
C PRO A 225 9.56 -32.84 14.97
N THR A 226 8.78 -33.00 13.89
CA THR A 226 8.05 -34.24 13.63
C THR A 226 8.67 -35.06 12.51
N LYS A 227 9.56 -34.45 11.73
CA LYS A 227 10.42 -35.10 10.73
C LYS A 227 11.90 -35.06 11.17
N PRO A 228 12.74 -35.98 10.67
CA PRO A 228 14.18 -35.91 10.87
C PRO A 228 14.75 -34.60 10.33
N LEU A 229 15.51 -33.90 11.17
CA LEU A 229 16.06 -32.59 10.81
C LEU A 229 17.30 -32.75 9.92
N PRO A 230 17.36 -32.06 8.76
CA PRO A 230 18.62 -31.90 8.06
C PRO A 230 19.58 -31.03 8.89
N ALA A 231 20.89 -31.18 8.64
CA ALA A 231 21.92 -30.41 9.34
C ALA A 231 21.64 -28.90 9.23
N GLY A 232 21.46 -28.24 10.38
CA GLY A 232 21.12 -26.81 10.48
C GLY A 232 19.67 -26.50 10.86
N GLY A 233 18.77 -27.49 10.93
CA GLY A 233 17.37 -27.29 11.33
C GLY A 233 17.16 -26.86 12.80
N GLU A 234 18.17 -27.03 13.65
CA GLU A 234 18.14 -26.64 15.07
C GLU A 234 18.59 -25.18 15.33
N LEU A 235 19.11 -24.53 14.28
CA LEU A 235 19.66 -23.18 14.33
C LEU A 235 18.55 -22.12 14.49
N SER A 236 18.95 -20.94 14.95
CA SER A 236 18.09 -19.76 14.84
C SER A 236 17.87 -19.42 13.36
N LEU A 237 16.78 -18.72 13.04
CA LEU A 237 16.51 -18.26 11.67
C LEU A 237 17.69 -17.44 11.11
N GLY A 238 18.27 -16.57 11.94
CA GLY A 238 19.42 -15.75 11.56
C GLY A 238 20.64 -16.57 11.20
N ASP A 239 21.01 -17.54 12.05
CA ASP A 239 22.17 -18.39 11.83
C ASP A 239 21.96 -19.32 10.63
N LEU A 240 20.75 -19.84 10.46
CA LEU A 240 20.38 -20.64 9.29
C LEU A 240 20.58 -19.85 8.00
N LEU A 241 20.11 -18.61 7.94
CA LEU A 241 20.27 -17.75 6.76
C LEU A 241 21.73 -17.42 6.47
N LYS A 242 22.53 -17.11 7.50
CA LYS A 242 23.98 -16.92 7.35
C LYS A 242 24.67 -18.17 6.81
N HIS A 243 24.33 -19.33 7.36
CA HIS A 243 24.88 -20.61 6.94
C HIS A 243 24.55 -20.90 5.47
N LYS A 244 23.31 -20.69 5.03
CA LYS A 244 22.91 -20.84 3.62
C LYS A 244 23.65 -19.85 2.72
N SER A 245 23.87 -18.62 3.17
CA SER A 245 24.63 -17.62 2.42
C SER A 245 26.08 -18.05 2.20
N GLN A 246 26.73 -18.62 3.22
CA GLN A 246 28.09 -19.17 3.13
C GLN A 246 28.19 -20.39 2.20
N GLN A 247 27.09 -21.11 1.99
CA GLN A 247 27.01 -22.18 0.99
C GLN A 247 26.83 -21.65 -0.46
N GLY A 248 26.82 -20.33 -0.67
CA GLY A 248 26.66 -19.71 -1.98
C GLY A 248 25.21 -19.48 -2.41
N VAL A 249 24.24 -19.64 -1.51
CA VAL A 249 22.84 -19.28 -1.78
C VAL A 249 22.69 -17.76 -1.67
N CYS A 250 22.07 -17.12 -2.65
CA CYS A 250 21.76 -15.69 -2.57
C CYS A 250 20.64 -15.47 -1.54
N VAL A 251 20.93 -14.80 -0.44
CA VAL A 251 19.94 -14.51 0.61
C VAL A 251 19.65 -13.01 0.63
N VAL A 252 18.39 -12.64 0.39
CA VAL A 252 17.94 -11.25 0.34
C VAL A 252 16.75 -11.04 1.27
N LEU A 253 16.86 -10.06 2.17
CA LEU A 253 15.80 -9.67 3.11
C LEU A 253 15.38 -8.23 2.83
N LEU A 254 14.07 -8.02 2.72
CA LEU A 254 13.44 -6.71 2.66
C LEU A 254 12.53 -6.53 3.89
N ILE A 255 13.04 -5.81 4.89
CA ILE A 255 12.34 -5.61 6.17
C ILE A 255 11.77 -4.20 6.22
N TRP A 256 10.57 -4.03 6.76
CA TRP A 256 10.00 -2.69 6.93
C TRP A 256 10.85 -1.84 7.89
N ASP A 257 11.10 -0.58 7.49
CA ASP A 257 11.82 0.42 8.28
C ASP A 257 10.84 1.18 9.18
N ASP A 258 10.86 0.90 10.48
CA ASP A 258 10.09 1.68 11.46
C ASP A 258 10.81 3.00 11.74
N LYS A 259 10.34 4.08 11.09
CA LYS A 259 10.92 5.42 11.28
C LYS A 259 10.85 5.94 12.73
N THR A 260 10.11 5.29 13.63
CA THR A 260 10.06 5.62 15.05
C THR A 260 11.10 4.89 15.91
N SER A 261 11.79 3.88 15.37
CA SER A 261 12.77 3.05 16.10
C SER A 261 14.22 3.58 16.04
N HIS A 262 14.43 4.78 15.48
CA HIS A 262 15.78 5.29 15.27
C HIS A 262 16.48 5.64 16.60
N ASP A 263 17.64 5.02 16.83
CA ASP A 263 18.62 5.42 17.85
C ASP A 263 19.18 6.81 17.53
N LYS A 264 18.42 7.87 17.81
CA LYS A 264 18.95 9.24 17.83
C LYS A 264 19.50 9.52 19.22
N LEU A 265 20.83 9.50 19.33
CA LEU A 265 21.62 10.09 20.41
C LEU A 265 21.10 9.79 21.83
N LEU A 266 21.51 8.63 22.36
CA LEU A 266 21.42 8.24 23.78
C LEU A 266 20.04 7.95 24.36
N ILE A 267 18.95 8.01 23.57
CA ILE A 267 17.61 7.60 24.00
C ILE A 267 17.14 6.45 23.11
N LYS A 268 17.19 5.23 23.65
CA LYS A 268 16.47 4.08 23.06
C LYS A 268 14.98 4.37 23.17
N THR A 269 14.40 4.86 22.09
CA THR A 269 12.94 4.92 21.98
C THR A 269 12.55 3.57 21.41
N GLU A 270 12.07 2.66 22.25
CA GLU A 270 11.39 1.46 21.73
C GLU A 270 10.34 1.97 20.75
N GLY A 271 10.50 1.61 19.47
CA GLY A 271 9.59 2.02 18.40
C GLY A 271 8.16 1.75 18.85
N VAL A 272 7.24 2.66 18.51
CA VAL A 272 5.84 2.59 18.94
C VAL A 272 5.17 1.28 18.52
N MET A 273 5.81 0.55 17.59
CA MET A 273 5.32 -0.66 16.96
C MET A 273 6.12 -1.93 17.26
N GLN A 274 7.09 -1.95 18.18
CA GLN A 274 7.83 -3.17 18.59
C GLN A 274 8.45 -3.99 17.42
N THR A 275 9.12 -3.33 16.48
CA THR A 275 9.86 -4.03 15.40
C THR A 275 11.32 -4.32 15.81
N HIS A 276 11.89 -5.40 15.25
CA HIS A 276 13.29 -5.82 15.44
C HIS A 276 14.13 -5.57 14.17
N ASP A 277 13.77 -4.56 13.39
CA ASP A 277 14.32 -4.26 12.07
C ASP A 277 15.79 -3.81 12.13
N GLU A 278 16.13 -2.84 12.97
CA GLU A 278 17.51 -2.37 13.13
C GLU A 278 18.43 -3.42 13.77
N GLU A 279 17.92 -4.17 14.75
CA GLU A 279 18.65 -5.28 15.38
C GLU A 279 19.00 -6.37 14.35
N THR A 280 18.01 -6.76 13.54
CA THR A 280 18.19 -7.78 12.51
C THR A 280 19.11 -7.30 11.40
N ARG A 281 19.03 -6.04 10.99
CA ARG A 281 19.99 -5.45 10.04
C ARG A 281 21.41 -5.51 10.58
N LYS A 282 21.63 -5.09 11.83
CA LYS A 282 22.96 -5.15 12.48
C LYS A 282 23.47 -6.59 12.55
N PHE A 283 22.60 -7.55 12.84
CA PHE A 283 22.97 -8.96 12.87
C PHE A 283 23.52 -9.47 11.52
N PHE A 284 22.97 -9.02 10.40
CA PHE A 284 23.41 -9.44 9.06
C PHE A 284 24.51 -8.57 8.44
N GLN A 285 24.91 -7.47 9.08
CA GLN A 285 25.84 -6.49 8.51
C GLN A 285 27.19 -7.07 8.07
N ASP A 286 27.73 -8.01 8.86
CA ASP A 286 29.03 -8.66 8.59
C ASP A 286 28.87 -10.05 7.95
N SER A 287 27.78 -10.27 7.21
CA SER A 287 27.50 -11.53 6.52
C SER A 287 27.19 -11.31 5.04
N ASP A 288 27.24 -12.38 4.25
CA ASP A 288 26.88 -12.36 2.82
C ASP A 288 25.36 -12.20 2.57
N VAL A 289 24.57 -12.09 3.64
CA VAL A 289 23.13 -11.90 3.58
C VAL A 289 22.80 -10.43 3.27
N HIS A 290 22.08 -10.19 2.18
CA HIS A 290 21.66 -8.84 1.79
C HIS A 290 20.42 -8.39 2.54
N CYS A 291 20.59 -7.69 3.67
CA CYS A 291 19.48 -7.15 4.46
C CYS A 291 19.23 -5.66 4.17
N VAL A 292 18.05 -5.33 3.64
CA VAL A 292 17.63 -3.96 3.27
C VAL A 292 16.41 -3.54 4.07
N LEU A 293 16.49 -2.35 4.70
CA LEU A 293 15.35 -1.70 5.35
C LEU A 293 14.57 -0.88 4.32
N ALA A 294 13.27 -1.13 4.23
CA ALA A 294 12.36 -0.57 3.23
C ALA A 294 11.39 0.44 3.87
N PRO A 295 11.66 1.75 3.77
CA PRO A 295 10.75 2.77 4.26
C PRO A 295 9.49 2.83 3.41
N ARG A 296 8.33 2.82 4.06
CA ARG A 296 7.05 3.07 3.40
C ARG A 296 6.74 4.56 3.46
N TYR A 297 6.62 5.18 2.30
CA TYR A 297 6.07 6.53 2.18
C TYR A 297 4.57 6.42 1.92
N ALA A 298 3.78 7.23 2.64
CA ALA A 298 2.38 7.41 2.29
C ALA A 298 2.30 7.94 0.84
N SER A 299 1.26 7.57 0.10
CA SER A 299 1.02 8.12 -1.23
C SER A 299 0.99 9.65 -1.17
N ASN A 300 1.67 10.30 -2.11
CA ASN A 300 1.70 11.77 -2.27
C ASN A 300 0.33 12.38 -2.62
N LYS A 301 -0.70 11.55 -2.83
CA LYS A 301 -2.08 11.98 -3.15
C LYS A 301 -2.94 12.33 -1.92
N LEU A 302 -2.38 12.37 -0.72
CA LEU A 302 -3.10 12.66 0.52
C LEU A 302 -2.39 13.77 1.32
N SER A 303 -3.15 14.68 1.92
CA SER A 303 -2.61 15.69 2.83
C SER A 303 -1.92 15.03 4.03
N VAL A 304 -0.87 15.69 4.56
CA VAL A 304 0.01 15.17 5.63
C VAL A 304 -0.75 14.62 6.84
N VAL A 305 -1.89 15.22 7.18
CA VAL A 305 -2.74 14.80 8.31
C VAL A 305 -3.52 13.51 8.02
N LYS A 306 -3.99 13.30 6.78
CA LYS A 306 -4.64 12.04 6.35
C LYS A 306 -3.61 10.92 6.08
N GLN A 307 -2.37 11.28 5.79
CA GLN A 307 -1.27 10.33 5.63
C GLN A 307 -0.97 9.57 6.92
N GLN A 308 -1.05 10.23 8.08
CA GLN A 308 -0.70 9.62 9.37
C GLN A 308 -1.76 8.61 9.86
N SER A 309 -3.05 8.87 9.64
CA SER A 309 -4.13 8.00 10.10
C SER A 309 -4.33 6.75 9.23
N ARG A 310 -4.24 6.88 7.90
CA ARG A 310 -4.40 5.72 6.98
C ARG A 310 -3.17 4.82 6.95
N LEU A 311 -1.97 5.33 7.23
CA LEU A 311 -0.78 4.47 7.38
C LEU A 311 -0.96 3.51 8.56
N LEU A 312 -1.52 3.99 9.67
CA LEU A 312 -1.79 3.16 10.85
C LEU A 312 -2.84 2.08 10.57
N GLU A 313 -3.96 2.43 9.94
CA GLU A 313 -5.03 1.46 9.61
C GLU A 313 -4.63 0.43 8.53
N LEU A 314 -3.89 0.85 7.50
CA LEU A 314 -3.48 -0.05 6.42
C LEU A 314 -2.28 -0.92 6.82
N CYS A 315 -1.34 -0.39 7.62
CA CYS A 315 -0.25 -1.19 8.20
C CYS A 315 -0.80 -2.24 9.17
N LEU A 316 -1.81 -1.94 9.98
CA LEU A 316 -2.39 -2.94 10.89
C LEU A 316 -3.16 -4.06 10.16
N ARG A 317 -3.77 -3.80 8.99
CA ARG A 317 -4.61 -4.78 8.27
C ARG A 317 -3.88 -5.61 7.22
N ILE A 318 -2.89 -5.07 6.52
CA ILE A 318 -2.17 -5.81 5.45
C ILE A 318 -0.94 -6.53 6.02
N ILE A 319 -0.33 -6.00 7.07
CA ILE A 319 1.03 -6.39 7.45
C ILE A 319 1.06 -7.41 8.59
N ARG A 320 -0.05 -7.62 9.32
CA ARG A 320 -0.17 -8.72 10.29
C ARG A 320 -0.13 -10.12 9.68
N SER A 321 -0.21 -10.27 8.35
CA SER A 321 -0.44 -11.59 7.73
C SER A 321 0.51 -11.98 6.59
N VAL A 322 1.47 -11.15 6.17
CA VAL A 322 2.28 -11.48 4.98
C VAL A 322 3.77 -11.52 5.30
N CYS A 323 4.24 -12.69 5.72
CA CYS A 323 5.63 -13.10 5.49
C CYS A 323 5.62 -13.86 4.16
N LEU A 324 5.94 -13.19 3.05
CA LEU A 324 6.03 -13.85 1.75
C LEU A 324 7.43 -14.43 1.61
N LEU A 325 7.61 -15.69 2.00
CA LEU A 325 8.82 -16.44 1.70
C LEU A 325 8.71 -16.97 0.27
N THR A 326 9.47 -16.41 -0.67
CA THR A 326 9.46 -16.91 -2.05
C THR A 326 10.73 -17.74 -2.26
N LEU A 327 10.58 -19.06 -2.30
CA LEU A 327 11.66 -19.98 -2.62
C LEU A 327 11.44 -20.52 -4.03
N LYS A 328 12.27 -20.08 -4.97
CA LYS A 328 12.25 -20.62 -6.34
C LYS A 328 13.17 -21.83 -6.40
N HIS A 329 12.58 -23.02 -6.50
CA HIS A 329 13.28 -24.19 -7.01
C HIS A 329 13.35 -24.05 -8.54
N LEU A 330 14.50 -23.62 -9.07
CA LEU A 330 14.75 -23.57 -10.51
C LEU A 330 15.16 -24.98 -10.97
N GLU A 331 14.18 -25.82 -11.30
CA GLU A 331 14.46 -27.02 -12.09
C GLU A 331 14.73 -26.60 -13.53
N THR A 332 16.01 -26.57 -13.90
CA THR A 332 16.44 -26.40 -15.29
C THR A 332 16.31 -27.75 -15.99
N THR A 333 15.15 -28.02 -16.60
CA THR A 333 15.03 -29.11 -17.57
C THR A 333 15.66 -28.63 -18.88
N VAL A 334 16.92 -29.01 -19.12
CA VAL A 334 17.53 -28.91 -20.44
C VAL A 334 16.88 -29.98 -21.32
N LYS A 335 16.24 -29.57 -22.42
CA LYS A 335 15.86 -30.46 -23.52
C LYS A 335 16.94 -30.47 -24.58
#